data_AF-A0A8X6SCC5-F1
#
_entry.id   AF-A0A8X6SCC5-F1
#
_cell.length_a   1.000
_cell.length_b   1.000
_cell.length_c   1.000
_cell.angle_alpha   90.00
_cell.angle_beta   90.00
_cell.angle_gamma   90.00
#
_symmetry.space_group_name_H-M   'P 1'
#
loop_
_entity.id
_entity.type
_entity.pdbx_description
1 polymer ?
#
loop_
_entity_poly.entity_id
_entity_poly.type
_entity_poly.pdbx_seq_one_letter_code
_entity_poly.pdbx_strand_id
1 'polypeptide(L)'
;MPTPLDKILDCHPYNPDDIQIFLTISSLYSFFTKNGLVQRWLEVNWVAKNSSDGDIINVYNQDPIHNSSEKPLLTMYPKKYPSGYFRTAIKIPVEASFLNPQQKSPCMGYWATYFNEKGKIQASTCLKMHPFWMERISKYISHLRLDEIMIPGSHDSGSFSYNKKTIPYTGYKYSQELSIFNQMVYGLRYFDLRVGYYEKTYAKYFINHNFLKTDHTVKSVLDQVKLFLKTSKREIIILDFHNFPHGFKTEEIHVKLLNLIKSELGLFFIPYNLSNTTLNNIWKSDKNIIVSYNYKFKNGTPAYLWPSIPRAWGNKHDKESLRAYFQEVFSKPTPKGLWAAMAEMTPDTLFILLHPENGLRNMAEQINKEVTHWFRDLYWQKANIVATDYFLGNHVIDVAIQTNQLKVKLRYCKKLRLYYNSNLEKENPFSTIKHGEGAAKRYQANGSHFDAMTVLSCPKPIPKVNLVSRPKHNTVFVGITRVDNQRECNNIQGNAQICQMKQLRCHTDETTKM
;
A
#
# COMPACT_ATOMS: atom_id res chain seq x y z
N MET A 1 -3.57 7.50 -31.70
CA MET A 1 -3.12 8.01 -30.38
C MET A 1 -4.36 8.14 -29.50
N PRO A 2 -4.31 7.78 -28.20
CA PRO A 2 -5.49 7.91 -27.34
C PRO A 2 -5.92 9.37 -27.22
N THR A 3 -7.23 9.61 -27.25
CA THR A 3 -7.83 10.94 -27.14
C THR A 3 -7.59 11.53 -25.74
N PRO A 4 -7.69 12.86 -25.57
CA PRO A 4 -7.71 13.51 -24.25
C PRO A 4 -8.71 12.89 -23.26
N LEU A 5 -9.87 12.44 -23.75
CA LEU A 5 -10.91 11.79 -22.96
C LEU A 5 -10.47 10.39 -22.50
N ASP A 6 -9.79 9.62 -23.37
CA ASP A 6 -9.21 8.31 -23.02
C ASP A 6 -8.16 8.43 -21.92
N LYS A 7 -7.37 9.53 -21.91
CA LYS A 7 -6.38 9.82 -20.85
C LYS A 7 -7.01 10.24 -19.52
N ILE A 8 -8.22 10.78 -19.54
CA ILE A 8 -8.99 11.15 -18.34
C ILE A 8 -9.77 9.94 -17.79
N LEU A 9 -10.26 9.05 -18.67
CA LEU A 9 -10.93 7.80 -18.28
C LEU A 9 -9.96 6.81 -17.58
N ASP A 10 -8.67 6.82 -17.94
CA ASP A 10 -7.63 6.08 -17.21
C ASP A 10 -7.32 6.68 -15.82
N CYS A 11 -7.95 7.78 -15.39
CA CYS A 11 -7.67 8.39 -14.08
C CYS A 11 -8.39 7.74 -12.89
N HIS A 12 -9.10 6.62 -13.08
CA HIS A 12 -9.71 5.90 -11.96
C HIS A 12 -8.67 5.07 -11.19
N PRO A 13 -8.49 5.35 -9.89
CA PRO A 13 -7.57 4.61 -9.04
C PRO A 13 -8.23 3.29 -8.62
N TYR A 14 -7.93 2.20 -9.36
CA TYR A 14 -8.58 0.89 -9.21
C TYR A 14 -10.08 0.92 -9.52
N ASN A 15 -10.57 -0.10 -10.23
CA ASN A 15 -12.00 -0.36 -10.19
C ASN A 15 -12.27 -1.03 -8.82
N PRO A 16 -13.13 -0.47 -7.95
CA PRO A 16 -13.45 -1.11 -6.67
C PRO A 16 -14.10 -2.48 -6.82
N ASP A 17 -14.53 -2.84 -8.04
CA ASP A 17 -15.02 -4.17 -8.38
C ASP A 17 -13.90 -5.14 -8.83
N ASP A 18 -12.64 -4.67 -8.93
CA ASP A 18 -11.50 -5.53 -9.26
C ASP A 18 -11.20 -6.50 -8.12
N ILE A 19 -11.15 -7.79 -8.47
CA ILE A 19 -10.81 -8.85 -7.53
C ILE A 19 -9.31 -8.80 -7.24
N GLN A 20 -8.95 -8.80 -5.96
CA GLN A 20 -7.57 -8.91 -5.50
C GLN A 20 -7.37 -10.23 -4.77
N ILE A 21 -6.22 -10.86 -4.98
CA ILE A 21 -5.80 -12.06 -4.23
C ILE A 21 -4.33 -11.89 -3.83
N PHE A 22 -4.00 -12.27 -2.60
CA PHE A 22 -2.64 -12.19 -2.08
C PHE A 22 -2.38 -13.27 -1.02
N LEU A 23 -1.10 -13.61 -0.88
CA LEU A 23 -0.62 -14.61 0.06
C LEU A 23 0.13 -13.93 1.21
N THR A 24 -0.19 -14.33 2.44
CA THR A 24 0.53 -13.95 3.67
C THR A 24 1.01 -15.22 4.38
N ILE A 25 1.88 -15.06 5.36
CA ILE A 25 2.31 -16.17 6.23
C ILE A 25 1.79 -15.86 7.62
N SER A 26 1.02 -16.78 8.18
CA SER A 26 0.43 -16.62 9.51
C SER A 26 1.48 -16.22 10.53
N SER A 27 1.10 -15.26 11.37
CA SER A 27 1.94 -14.94 12.52
C SER A 27 1.94 -16.14 13.46
N LEU A 28 0.93 -17.00 13.47
CA LEU A 28 0.95 -18.21 14.27
C LEU A 28 1.80 -19.34 13.66
N TYR A 29 2.22 -20.24 14.53
CA TYR A 29 3.05 -21.37 14.20
C TYR A 29 2.25 -22.66 14.10
N SER A 30 2.60 -23.51 13.13
CA SER A 30 1.96 -24.81 12.95
C SER A 30 2.69 -25.97 13.62
N PHE A 31 4.00 -25.83 13.84
CA PHE A 31 4.83 -26.87 14.44
C PHE A 31 6.07 -26.28 15.12
N PHE A 32 6.39 -26.84 16.29
CA PHE A 32 7.58 -26.52 17.07
C PHE A 32 8.41 -27.77 17.32
N THR A 33 9.73 -27.60 17.30
CA THR A 33 10.67 -28.59 17.82
C THR A 33 11.28 -28.09 19.12
N LYS A 34 12.04 -28.97 19.80
CA LYS A 34 12.92 -28.58 20.92
C LYS A 34 13.88 -27.43 20.56
N ASN A 35 14.19 -27.25 19.27
CA ASN A 35 15.10 -26.24 18.73
C ASN A 35 14.37 -24.98 18.22
N GLY A 36 13.07 -24.83 18.47
CA GLY A 36 12.31 -23.62 18.13
C GLY A 36 11.29 -23.80 17.01
N LEU A 37 10.85 -22.65 16.48
CA LEU A 37 9.77 -22.56 15.50
C LEU A 37 10.25 -23.14 14.17
N VAL A 38 9.44 -24.01 13.58
CA VAL A 38 9.85 -24.69 12.34
C VAL A 38 8.95 -24.31 11.17
N GLN A 39 7.64 -24.23 11.39
CA GLN A 39 6.66 -24.05 10.32
C GLN A 39 5.53 -23.11 10.73
N ARG A 40 5.02 -22.38 9.75
CA ARG A 40 3.85 -21.48 9.84
C ARG A 40 2.83 -21.87 8.78
N TRP A 41 1.60 -21.41 8.90
CA TRP A 41 0.60 -21.63 7.88
C TRP A 41 0.69 -20.59 6.76
N LEU A 42 0.56 -21.04 5.52
CA LEU A 42 0.25 -20.15 4.41
C LEU A 42 -1.18 -19.64 4.57
N GLU A 43 -1.39 -18.37 4.29
CA GLU A 43 -2.69 -17.71 4.34
C GLU A 43 -3.04 -17.16 2.97
N VAL A 44 -4.29 -17.36 2.57
CA VAL A 44 -4.84 -16.83 1.33
C VAL A 44 -5.84 -15.74 1.69
N ASN A 45 -5.68 -14.57 1.09
CA ASN A 45 -6.51 -13.41 1.32
C ASN A 45 -7.04 -12.90 -0.02
N TRP A 46 -8.25 -12.36 -0.02
CA TRP A 46 -8.83 -11.77 -1.21
C TRP A 46 -9.76 -10.61 -0.88
N VAL A 47 -9.94 -9.74 -1.88
CA VAL A 47 -10.96 -8.70 -1.89
C VAL A 47 -11.86 -8.99 -3.08
N ALA A 48 -13.10 -9.35 -2.80
CA ALA A 48 -14.12 -9.57 -3.80
C ALA A 48 -15.45 -9.09 -3.23
N LYS A 49 -16.01 -8.02 -3.81
CA LYS A 49 -17.22 -7.35 -3.32
C LYS A 49 -18.42 -8.29 -3.24
N ASN A 50 -18.59 -9.14 -4.25
CA ASN A 50 -19.63 -10.17 -4.32
C ASN A 50 -19.02 -11.44 -4.94
N SER A 51 -18.64 -12.41 -4.11
CA SER A 51 -18.23 -13.73 -4.61
C SER A 51 -19.48 -14.54 -4.98
N SER A 52 -19.48 -15.19 -6.14
CA SER A 52 -20.51 -16.15 -6.57
C SER A 52 -20.33 -17.52 -5.90
N ASP A 53 -21.36 -18.37 -5.90
CA ASP A 53 -21.26 -19.77 -5.45
C ASP A 53 -20.29 -20.58 -6.33
N GLY A 54 -20.15 -20.20 -7.60
CA GLY A 54 -19.25 -20.85 -8.55
C GLY A 54 -17.82 -20.32 -8.55
N ASP A 55 -17.51 -19.28 -7.77
CA ASP A 55 -16.16 -18.73 -7.72
C ASP A 55 -15.23 -19.68 -6.96
N ILE A 56 -13.98 -19.78 -7.42
CA ILE A 56 -13.01 -20.73 -6.90
C ILE A 56 -11.67 -20.02 -6.70
N ILE A 57 -11.04 -20.25 -5.56
CA ILE A 57 -9.64 -19.93 -5.35
C ILE A 57 -8.83 -21.23 -5.31
N ASN A 58 -7.76 -21.27 -6.09
CA ASN A 58 -6.82 -22.39 -6.11
C ASN A 58 -5.42 -21.93 -5.66
N VAL A 59 -4.71 -22.79 -4.95
CA VAL A 59 -3.31 -22.60 -4.55
C VAL A 59 -2.44 -23.66 -5.20
N TYR A 60 -1.26 -23.28 -5.68
CA TYR A 60 -0.33 -24.12 -6.44
C TYR A 60 1.10 -24.01 -5.91
N ASN A 61 1.94 -24.99 -6.22
CA ASN A 61 3.40 -24.98 -5.98
C ASN A 61 4.20 -24.26 -7.08
N GLN A 62 3.55 -23.94 -8.21
CA GLN A 62 4.14 -23.41 -9.42
C GLN A 62 3.15 -22.46 -10.09
N ASP A 63 3.62 -21.66 -11.05
CA ASP A 63 2.78 -20.71 -11.77
C ASP A 63 1.76 -21.43 -12.67
N PRO A 64 0.45 -21.37 -12.35
CA PRO A 64 -0.58 -22.09 -13.10
C PRO A 64 -0.86 -21.44 -14.46
N ILE A 65 -0.44 -20.19 -14.70
CA ILE A 65 -0.61 -19.52 -15.99
C ILE A 65 0.41 -20.06 -17.00
N HIS A 66 1.63 -20.33 -16.54
CA HIS A 66 2.69 -20.88 -17.39
C HIS A 66 2.66 -22.42 -17.44
N ASN A 67 2.03 -23.08 -16.46
CA ASN A 67 1.86 -24.52 -16.42
C ASN A 67 0.39 -24.89 -16.15
N SER A 68 -0.42 -24.93 -17.22
CA SER A 68 -1.87 -25.15 -17.15
C SER A 68 -2.27 -26.56 -16.67
N SER A 69 -1.33 -27.50 -16.61
CA SER A 69 -1.56 -28.89 -16.16
C SER A 69 -1.32 -29.10 -14.67
N GLU A 70 -0.83 -28.08 -13.95
CA GLU A 70 -0.55 -28.17 -12.52
C GLU A 70 -1.84 -28.38 -11.72
N LYS A 71 -1.83 -29.35 -10.82
CA LYS A 71 -2.97 -29.62 -9.94
C LYS A 71 -2.94 -28.68 -8.74
N PRO A 72 -4.08 -28.11 -8.33
CA PRO A 72 -4.11 -27.26 -7.14
C PRO A 72 -3.77 -28.09 -5.90
N LEU A 73 -2.90 -27.55 -5.04
CA LEU A 73 -2.63 -28.04 -3.68
C LEU A 73 -3.84 -27.88 -2.77
N LEU A 74 -4.63 -26.84 -3.03
CA LEU A 74 -5.82 -26.48 -2.27
C LEU A 74 -6.80 -25.77 -3.20
N THR A 75 -8.07 -26.15 -3.10
CA THR A 75 -9.20 -25.50 -3.74
C THR A 75 -10.15 -25.02 -2.65
N MET A 76 -10.60 -23.78 -2.73
CA MET A 76 -11.53 -23.17 -1.79
C MET A 76 -12.59 -22.35 -2.51
N TYR A 77 -13.72 -22.14 -1.84
CA TYR A 77 -14.87 -21.42 -2.37
C TYR A 77 -15.02 -20.10 -1.60
N PRO A 78 -14.70 -18.95 -2.21
CA PRO A 78 -14.62 -17.65 -1.52
C PRO A 78 -15.90 -17.28 -0.76
N LYS A 79 -17.07 -17.65 -1.30
CA LYS A 79 -18.37 -17.36 -0.68
C LYS A 79 -18.57 -18.03 0.69
N LYS A 80 -17.85 -19.11 1.00
CA LYS A 80 -17.87 -19.75 2.34
C LYS A 80 -17.08 -18.96 3.40
N TYR A 81 -16.28 -17.99 2.98
CA TYR A 81 -15.39 -17.22 3.85
C TYR A 81 -15.58 -15.72 3.57
N PRO A 82 -16.72 -15.12 3.97
CA PRO A 82 -17.06 -13.73 3.66
C PRO A 82 -16.09 -12.69 4.24
N SER A 83 -15.24 -13.10 5.19
CA SER A 83 -14.14 -12.26 5.71
C SER A 83 -13.01 -12.00 4.71
N GLY A 84 -13.00 -12.68 3.55
CA GLY A 84 -11.95 -12.49 2.54
C GLY A 84 -10.63 -13.16 2.89
N TYR A 85 -10.66 -14.22 3.71
CA TYR A 85 -9.47 -14.83 4.29
C TYR A 85 -9.65 -16.33 4.55
N PHE A 86 -8.58 -17.09 4.33
CA PHE A 86 -8.49 -18.50 4.70
C PHE A 86 -7.07 -18.89 5.15
N ARG A 87 -6.96 -19.49 6.35
CA ARG A 87 -5.73 -20.13 6.82
C ARG A 87 -5.64 -21.55 6.29
N THR A 88 -4.63 -21.83 5.48
CA THR A 88 -4.48 -23.15 4.86
C THR A 88 -3.84 -24.16 5.81
N ALA A 89 -3.88 -25.45 5.44
CA ALA A 89 -3.05 -26.48 6.06
C ALA A 89 -1.62 -26.55 5.49
N ILE A 90 -1.31 -25.72 4.47
CA ILE A 90 0.00 -25.68 3.82
C ILE A 90 1.00 -25.04 4.77
N LYS A 91 2.12 -25.74 5.00
CA LYS A 91 3.15 -25.34 5.96
C LYS A 91 4.33 -24.69 5.25
N ILE A 92 4.71 -23.50 5.70
CA ILE A 92 5.83 -22.71 5.20
C ILE A 92 6.96 -22.75 6.23
N PRO A 93 8.18 -23.15 5.84
CA PRO A 93 9.32 -23.14 6.76
C PRO A 93 9.69 -21.71 7.20
N VAL A 94 10.34 -21.59 8.35
CA VAL A 94 10.98 -20.33 8.74
C VAL A 94 12.34 -20.22 8.08
N GLU A 95 12.54 -19.17 7.31
CA GLU A 95 13.80 -18.88 6.62
C GLU A 95 14.84 -18.33 7.61
N ALA A 96 15.59 -19.25 8.23
CA ALA A 96 16.66 -18.94 9.17
C ALA A 96 17.95 -18.46 8.49
N SER A 97 18.17 -18.82 7.22
CA SER A 97 19.31 -18.40 6.41
C SER A 97 19.03 -17.08 5.69
N PHE A 98 20.09 -16.42 5.22
CA PHE A 98 19.95 -15.26 4.36
C PHE A 98 19.37 -15.66 3.01
N LEU A 99 18.28 -14.99 2.63
CA LEU A 99 17.63 -15.15 1.34
C LEU A 99 18.53 -14.64 0.21
N ASN A 100 18.33 -15.14 -1.00
CA ASN A 100 19.04 -14.62 -2.17
C ASN A 100 18.23 -13.47 -2.82
N PRO A 101 18.62 -12.19 -2.68
CA PRO A 101 17.90 -11.08 -3.30
C PRO A 101 18.03 -11.04 -4.83
N GLN A 102 19.01 -11.73 -5.41
CA GLN A 102 19.29 -11.74 -6.85
C GLN A 102 18.59 -12.88 -7.60
N GLN A 103 17.62 -13.56 -6.97
CA GLN A 103 16.87 -14.61 -7.64
C GLN A 103 16.10 -14.08 -8.86
N LYS A 104 16.05 -14.88 -9.94
CA LYS A 104 15.42 -14.49 -11.22
C LYS A 104 13.93 -14.19 -11.09
N SER A 105 13.22 -14.98 -10.29
CA SER A 105 11.79 -14.80 -10.03
C SER A 105 11.60 -14.24 -8.62
N PRO A 106 10.70 -13.26 -8.43
CA PRO A 106 10.38 -12.79 -7.07
C PRO A 106 9.53 -13.79 -6.29
N CYS A 107 8.90 -14.78 -6.95
CA CYS A 107 7.99 -15.74 -6.33
C CYS A 107 8.73 -16.84 -5.57
N MET A 108 8.19 -17.25 -4.42
CA MET A 108 8.78 -18.16 -3.44
C MET A 108 8.03 -19.51 -3.37
N GLY A 109 7.70 -20.10 -4.53
CA GLY A 109 7.20 -21.48 -4.60
C GLY A 109 5.70 -21.67 -4.34
N TYR A 110 4.93 -20.60 -4.16
CA TYR A 110 3.48 -20.69 -3.96
C TYR A 110 2.75 -19.64 -4.78
N TRP A 111 1.72 -20.08 -5.52
CA TRP A 111 0.84 -19.25 -6.33
C TRP A 111 -0.60 -19.42 -5.88
N ALA A 112 -1.42 -18.39 -6.11
CA ALA A 112 -2.85 -18.49 -5.97
C ALA A 112 -3.58 -17.79 -7.11
N THR A 113 -4.71 -18.33 -7.51
CA THR A 113 -5.58 -17.76 -8.54
C THR A 113 -7.01 -17.68 -8.05
N TYR A 114 -7.73 -16.65 -8.50
CA TYR A 114 -9.16 -16.49 -8.33
C TYR A 114 -9.83 -16.72 -9.68
N PHE A 115 -10.66 -17.75 -9.79
CA PHE A 115 -11.52 -18.03 -10.93
C PHE A 115 -12.94 -17.57 -10.62
N ASN A 116 -13.59 -16.95 -11.60
CA ASN A 116 -15.03 -16.74 -11.51
C ASN A 116 -15.81 -18.02 -11.84
N GLU A 117 -17.12 -18.00 -11.61
CA GLU A 117 -18.07 -19.08 -11.97
C GLU A 117 -18.00 -19.57 -13.42
N LYS A 118 -17.47 -18.74 -14.34
CA LYS A 118 -17.29 -19.08 -15.76
C LYS A 118 -15.93 -19.76 -16.04
N GLY A 119 -15.15 -20.06 -15.00
CA GLY A 119 -13.82 -20.65 -15.11
C GLY A 119 -12.74 -19.70 -15.62
N LYS A 120 -12.97 -18.38 -15.60
CA LYS A 120 -11.99 -17.38 -16.04
C LYS A 120 -11.20 -16.82 -14.85
N ILE A 121 -9.87 -16.83 -14.97
CA ILE A 121 -8.98 -16.17 -14.01
C ILE A 121 -9.29 -14.66 -13.95
N GLN A 122 -9.71 -14.20 -12.77
CA GLN A 122 -9.91 -12.78 -12.45
C GLN A 122 -8.65 -12.17 -11.84
N ALA A 123 -7.93 -12.94 -11.02
CA ALA A 123 -6.70 -12.50 -10.38
C ALA A 123 -5.72 -13.68 -10.19
N SER A 124 -4.42 -13.38 -10.20
CA SER A 124 -3.36 -14.33 -9.92
C SER A 124 -2.24 -13.64 -9.14
N THR A 125 -1.61 -14.38 -8.23
CA THR A 125 -0.54 -13.88 -7.37
C THR A 125 0.41 -15.00 -6.99
N CYS A 126 1.51 -14.63 -6.34
CA CYS A 126 2.42 -15.56 -5.71
C CYS A 126 2.93 -14.97 -4.38
N LEU A 127 3.36 -15.85 -3.48
CA LEU A 127 4.15 -15.45 -2.31
C LEU A 127 5.50 -14.96 -2.83
N LYS A 128 5.92 -13.74 -2.48
CA LYS A 128 7.03 -13.09 -3.18
C LYS A 128 7.83 -12.15 -2.30
N MET A 129 9.04 -11.84 -2.78
CA MET A 129 9.93 -10.86 -2.19
C MET A 129 10.11 -9.62 -3.08
N HIS A 130 10.50 -8.51 -2.46
CA HIS A 130 10.66 -7.22 -3.10
C HIS A 130 12.00 -6.55 -2.75
N PRO A 131 13.15 -7.19 -3.04
CA PRO A 131 14.45 -6.67 -2.64
C PRO A 131 14.80 -5.34 -3.32
N PHE A 132 14.28 -5.07 -4.52
CA PHE A 132 14.64 -3.88 -5.33
C PHE A 132 13.41 -3.09 -5.78
N TRP A 133 12.40 -2.95 -4.92
CA TRP A 133 11.14 -2.35 -5.37
C TRP A 133 11.26 -0.86 -5.64
N MET A 134 12.04 -0.09 -4.87
CA MET A 134 12.21 1.35 -5.11
C MET A 134 12.91 1.59 -6.45
N GLU A 135 13.92 0.78 -6.76
CA GLU A 135 14.61 0.74 -8.05
C GLU A 135 13.64 0.41 -9.19
N ARG A 136 12.88 -0.67 -9.05
CA ARG A 136 11.93 -1.15 -10.09
C ARG A 136 10.86 -0.11 -10.42
N ILE A 137 10.37 0.62 -9.42
CA ILE A 137 9.35 1.66 -9.63
C ILE A 137 9.94 3.08 -9.72
N SER A 138 11.26 3.22 -9.81
CA SER A 138 11.98 4.50 -9.77
C SER A 138 11.49 5.49 -10.83
N LYS A 139 11.15 5.01 -12.03
CA LYS A 139 10.57 5.84 -13.10
C LYS A 139 9.28 6.56 -12.68
N TYR A 140 8.53 5.98 -11.74
CA TYR A 140 7.31 6.59 -11.21
C TYR A 140 7.63 7.50 -10.02
N ILE A 141 8.44 7.03 -9.06
CA ILE A 141 8.58 7.72 -7.77
C ILE A 141 9.73 8.72 -7.71
N SER A 142 10.65 8.74 -8.67
CA SER A 142 11.90 9.54 -8.64
C SER A 142 11.71 11.04 -8.36
N HIS A 143 10.58 11.62 -8.76
CA HIS A 143 10.26 13.04 -8.58
C HIS A 143 9.58 13.35 -7.24
N LEU A 144 9.24 12.33 -6.46
CA LEU A 144 8.68 12.46 -5.13
C LEU A 144 9.79 12.65 -4.10
N ARG A 145 9.44 13.24 -2.96
CA ARG A 145 10.24 13.23 -1.74
C ARG A 145 9.97 11.97 -0.91
N LEU A 146 10.86 11.68 0.03
CA LEU A 146 10.72 10.54 0.95
C LEU A 146 9.45 10.59 1.80
N ASP A 147 8.99 11.78 2.19
CA ASP A 147 7.77 11.95 2.99
C ASP A 147 6.47 11.93 2.17
N GLU A 148 6.58 11.78 0.85
CA GLU A 148 5.43 11.68 -0.05
C GLU A 148 5.09 10.23 -0.44
N ILE A 149 6.04 9.31 -0.23
CA ILE A 149 5.85 7.89 -0.50
C ILE A 149 5.42 7.14 0.78
N MET A 150 4.69 6.05 0.59
CA MET A 150 4.45 5.06 1.63
C MET A 150 5.64 4.10 1.72
N ILE A 151 6.14 3.85 2.93
CA ILE A 151 7.34 3.08 3.21
C ILE A 151 6.96 1.95 4.18
N PRO A 152 7.07 0.67 3.79
CA PRO A 152 6.84 -0.43 4.71
C PRO A 152 8.01 -0.56 5.69
N GLY A 153 7.69 -0.79 6.96
CA GLY A 153 8.66 -0.94 8.03
C GLY A 153 8.28 -2.01 9.05
N SER A 154 9.17 -2.23 10.00
CA SER A 154 8.95 -3.14 11.13
C SER A 154 9.09 -2.40 12.46
N HIS A 155 8.23 -2.74 13.42
CA HIS A 155 8.35 -2.29 14.79
C HIS A 155 9.36 -3.18 15.54
N ASP A 156 10.17 -2.56 16.41
CA ASP A 156 11.24 -3.20 17.18
C ASP A 156 12.07 -4.19 16.34
N SER A 157 12.48 -3.76 15.15
CA SER A 157 12.91 -4.59 14.03
C SER A 157 14.02 -5.58 14.35
N GLY A 158 14.96 -5.16 15.20
CA GLY A 158 16.09 -5.99 15.61
C GLY A 158 15.74 -7.04 16.66
N SER A 159 14.52 -7.01 17.22
CA SER A 159 14.02 -8.00 18.16
C SER A 159 13.40 -9.20 17.45
N PHE A 160 14.23 -9.89 16.65
CA PHE A 160 13.83 -11.07 15.90
C PHE A 160 14.32 -12.37 16.52
N SER A 161 13.56 -13.45 16.35
CA SER A 161 13.99 -14.81 16.70
C SER A 161 13.29 -15.85 15.82
N TYR A 162 14.08 -16.76 15.24
CA TYR A 162 13.58 -17.87 14.41
C TYR A 162 13.58 -19.23 15.14
N ASN A 163 14.39 -19.41 16.21
CA ASN A 163 14.68 -20.74 16.79
C ASN A 163 14.56 -20.82 18.33
N LYS A 164 13.70 -20.03 18.96
CA LYS A 164 13.50 -20.13 20.42
C LYS A 164 12.08 -20.53 20.75
N LYS A 165 11.94 -21.63 21.50
CA LYS A 165 10.68 -21.97 22.15
C LYS A 165 10.32 -20.80 23.06
N THR A 166 9.15 -20.21 22.83
CA THR A 166 8.61 -19.20 23.74
C THR A 166 8.17 -19.91 25.01
N ILE A 167 8.91 -19.67 26.09
CA ILE A 167 8.48 -19.93 27.47
C ILE A 167 7.54 -18.77 27.87
N PRO A 168 6.61 -18.96 28.83
CA PRO A 168 5.82 -17.85 29.38
C PRO A 168 6.62 -16.55 29.54
N TYR A 169 6.02 -15.42 29.16
CA TYR A 169 6.60 -14.08 29.13
C TYR A 169 7.67 -13.81 28.04
N THR A 170 8.42 -14.82 27.59
CA THR A 170 9.43 -14.63 26.54
C THR A 170 8.83 -14.35 25.16
N GLY A 171 7.56 -14.71 24.95
CA GLY A 171 6.79 -14.36 23.75
C GLY A 171 6.60 -12.86 23.55
N TYR A 172 6.78 -12.05 24.60
CA TYR A 172 6.75 -10.59 24.53
C TYR A 172 8.10 -9.94 24.27
N LYS A 173 9.15 -10.75 24.10
CA LYS A 173 10.50 -10.25 23.82
C LYS A 173 10.68 -9.94 22.34
N TYR A 174 10.15 -10.78 21.45
CA TYR A 174 10.41 -10.72 20.01
C TYR A 174 9.17 -10.25 19.24
N SER A 175 9.34 -9.21 18.45
CA SER A 175 8.32 -8.58 17.59
C SER A 175 8.43 -9.03 16.13
N GLN A 176 9.57 -9.64 15.79
CA GLN A 176 9.85 -10.14 14.45
C GLN A 176 10.36 -11.59 14.53
N GLU A 177 10.37 -12.27 13.39
CA GLU A 177 10.91 -13.63 13.28
C GLU A 177 12.09 -13.75 12.33
N LEU A 178 12.22 -12.80 11.40
CA LEU A 178 13.27 -12.80 10.39
C LEU A 178 14.36 -11.80 10.72
N SER A 179 15.58 -12.15 10.29
CA SER A 179 16.74 -11.28 10.36
C SER A 179 16.50 -9.94 9.66
N ILE A 180 17.23 -8.90 10.07
CA ILE A 180 17.17 -7.57 9.43
C ILE A 180 17.46 -7.67 7.93
N PHE A 181 18.42 -8.53 7.54
CA PHE A 181 18.70 -8.81 6.14
C PHE A 181 17.45 -9.34 5.41
N ASN A 182 16.82 -10.39 5.94
CA ASN A 182 15.64 -10.98 5.30
C ASN A 182 14.45 -10.01 5.27
N GLN A 183 14.26 -9.19 6.32
CA GLN A 183 13.26 -8.12 6.33
C GLN A 183 13.45 -7.14 5.14
N MET A 184 14.70 -6.72 4.84
CA MET A 184 14.99 -5.89 3.66
C MET A 184 14.76 -6.63 2.34
N VAL A 185 15.14 -7.92 2.26
CA VAL A 185 14.91 -8.74 1.06
C VAL A 185 13.42 -8.87 0.75
N TYR A 186 12.58 -9.06 1.77
CA TYR A 186 11.14 -9.07 1.57
C TYR A 186 10.58 -7.73 1.12
N GLY A 187 11.17 -6.60 1.56
CA GLY A 187 10.86 -5.28 1.03
C GLY A 187 10.76 -4.15 2.05
N LEU A 188 11.02 -4.42 3.34
CA LEU A 188 10.99 -3.37 4.37
C LEU A 188 12.14 -2.37 4.17
N ARG A 189 11.86 -1.09 4.42
CA ARG A 189 12.81 0.02 4.25
C ARG A 189 12.91 0.92 5.48
N TYR A 190 12.07 0.71 6.49
CA TYR A 190 12.14 1.39 7.77
C TYR A 190 12.32 0.38 8.91
N PHE A 191 13.26 0.67 9.81
CA PHE A 191 13.61 -0.21 10.91
C PHE A 191 13.67 0.57 12.23
N ASP A 192 12.74 0.28 13.14
CA ASP A 192 12.72 0.80 14.51
C ASP A 192 13.70 0.02 15.38
N LEU A 193 14.79 0.67 15.80
CA LEU A 193 15.87 0.08 16.58
C LEU A 193 15.90 0.68 17.99
N ARG A 194 15.84 -0.20 18.99
CA ARG A 194 16.02 0.17 20.40
C ARG A 194 17.32 -0.43 20.91
N VAL A 195 18.13 0.37 21.57
CA VAL A 195 19.50 -0.03 21.92
C VAL A 195 19.74 0.03 23.42
N GLY A 196 20.25 -1.06 23.99
CA GLY A 196 20.78 -1.08 25.35
C GLY A 196 22.31 -1.10 25.36
N TYR A 197 22.90 -0.38 26.32
CA TYR A 197 24.33 -0.39 26.62
C TYR A 197 24.62 -1.24 27.87
N TYR A 198 25.47 -2.26 27.71
CA TYR A 198 25.81 -3.25 28.72
C TYR A 198 27.32 -3.27 28.94
N GLU A 199 27.78 -2.42 29.86
CA GLU A 199 29.20 -2.17 30.13
C GLU A 199 30.01 -3.44 30.41
N LYS A 200 29.43 -4.43 31.10
CA LYS A 200 30.11 -5.68 31.46
C LYS A 200 30.23 -6.70 30.32
N THR A 201 29.72 -6.38 29.13
CA THR A 201 29.79 -7.27 27.96
C THR A 201 30.91 -6.82 27.01
N TYR A 202 31.42 -7.74 26.18
CA TYR A 202 32.40 -7.38 25.15
C TYR A 202 31.79 -6.46 24.08
N ALA A 203 30.62 -6.83 23.54
CA ALA A 203 29.98 -6.10 22.45
C ALA A 203 29.39 -4.73 22.83
N LYS A 204 29.17 -4.47 24.13
CA LYS A 204 28.59 -3.25 24.73
C LYS A 204 27.16 -2.91 24.28
N TYR A 205 26.86 -2.88 22.99
CA TYR A 205 25.58 -2.43 22.43
C TYR A 205 24.74 -3.61 21.92
N PHE A 206 23.55 -3.77 22.49
CA PHE A 206 22.60 -4.82 22.14
C PHE A 206 21.27 -4.23 21.70
N ILE A 207 20.56 -4.97 20.85
CA ILE A 207 19.17 -4.66 20.56
C ILE A 207 18.32 -5.04 21.77
N ASN A 208 17.39 -4.17 22.11
CA ASN A 208 16.43 -4.36 23.19
C ASN A 208 15.00 -4.34 22.66
N HIS A 209 14.11 -4.99 23.39
CA HIS A 209 12.66 -4.77 23.33
C HIS A 209 12.23 -4.29 24.71
N ASN A 210 11.94 -2.99 24.85
CA ASN A 210 11.84 -2.32 26.14
C ASN A 210 13.08 -2.60 27.02
N PHE A 211 12.90 -3.07 28.26
CA PHE A 211 14.00 -3.41 29.16
C PHE A 211 14.63 -4.79 28.88
N LEU A 212 14.09 -5.57 27.94
CA LEU A 212 14.55 -6.92 27.64
C LEU A 212 15.68 -6.89 26.61
N LYS A 213 16.87 -7.37 27.00
CA LYS A 213 18.02 -7.54 26.11
C LYS A 213 17.81 -8.71 25.17
N THR A 214 17.97 -8.51 23.87
CA THR A 214 18.00 -9.59 22.87
C THR A 214 19.39 -10.23 22.77
N ASP A 215 19.51 -11.25 21.94
CA ASP A 215 20.79 -11.90 21.65
C ASP A 215 21.57 -11.17 20.54
N HIS A 216 20.97 -10.16 19.92
CA HIS A 216 21.53 -9.46 18.78
C HIS A 216 22.28 -8.22 19.24
N THR A 217 23.49 -8.04 18.70
CA THR A 217 24.27 -6.83 18.92
C THR A 217 23.87 -5.78 17.89
N VAL A 218 24.08 -4.49 18.19
CA VAL A 218 23.90 -3.45 17.17
C VAL A 218 24.83 -3.69 15.99
N LYS A 219 26.06 -4.15 16.25
CA LYS A 219 27.03 -4.50 15.21
C LYS A 219 26.50 -5.58 14.26
N SER A 220 25.87 -6.64 14.77
CA SER A 220 25.33 -7.70 13.90
C SER A 220 24.16 -7.22 13.03
N VAL A 221 23.38 -6.24 13.51
CA VAL A 221 22.36 -5.56 12.71
C VAL A 221 22.99 -4.70 11.61
N LEU A 222 24.00 -3.88 11.95
CA LEU A 222 24.70 -3.04 10.99
C LEU A 222 25.39 -3.86 9.89
N ASP A 223 25.96 -5.02 10.24
CA ASP A 223 26.59 -5.93 9.27
C ASP A 223 25.58 -6.48 8.26
N GLN A 224 24.36 -6.80 8.70
CA GLN A 224 23.26 -7.21 7.83
C GLN A 224 22.81 -6.09 6.89
N VAL A 225 22.70 -4.86 7.40
CA VAL A 225 22.43 -3.67 6.57
C VAL A 225 23.51 -3.52 5.50
N LYS A 226 24.79 -3.52 5.92
CA LYS A 226 25.94 -3.42 5.03
C LYS A 226 25.96 -4.51 3.96
N LEU A 227 25.57 -5.74 4.31
CA LEU A 227 25.44 -6.84 3.35
C LEU A 227 24.36 -6.55 2.29
N PHE A 228 23.20 -6.06 2.70
CA PHE A 228 22.12 -5.72 1.77
C PHE A 228 22.49 -4.56 0.84
N LEU A 229 23.19 -3.53 1.33
CA LEU A 229 23.62 -2.38 0.51
C LEU A 229 24.58 -2.77 -0.63
N LYS A 230 25.26 -3.91 -0.53
CA LYS A 230 26.06 -4.46 -1.64
C LYS A 230 25.20 -4.93 -2.82
N THR A 231 23.89 -5.10 -2.62
CA THR A 231 22.99 -5.71 -3.60
C THR A 231 22.20 -4.69 -4.43
N SER A 232 21.92 -3.49 -3.90
CA SER A 232 21.39 -2.36 -4.69
C SER A 232 21.75 -1.01 -4.07
N LYS A 233 22.04 -0.04 -4.94
CA LYS A 233 22.32 1.36 -4.60
C LYS A 233 21.07 2.25 -4.58
N ARG A 234 19.93 1.75 -5.08
CA ARG A 234 18.68 2.55 -5.24
C ARG A 234 17.64 2.28 -4.16
N GLU A 235 17.89 1.36 -3.25
CA GLU A 235 17.03 1.13 -2.10
C GLU A 235 17.46 2.01 -0.93
N ILE A 236 16.59 2.92 -0.49
CA ILE A 236 16.85 3.79 0.66
C ILE A 236 16.40 3.08 1.92
N ILE A 237 17.31 2.91 2.88
CA ILE A 237 17.06 2.27 4.18
C ILE A 237 17.07 3.32 5.28
N ILE A 238 16.04 3.30 6.12
CA ILE A 238 15.87 4.18 7.27
C ILE A 238 16.09 3.36 8.53
N LEU A 239 17.16 3.66 9.26
CA LEU A 239 17.44 3.13 10.58
C LEU A 239 17.04 4.18 11.62
N ASP A 240 15.95 3.94 12.33
CA ASP A 240 15.49 4.80 13.41
C ASP A 240 16.00 4.28 14.75
N PHE A 241 17.06 4.87 15.29
CA PHE A 241 17.51 4.62 16.65
C PHE A 241 16.59 5.35 17.62
N HIS A 242 15.42 4.75 17.82
CA HIS A 242 14.27 5.42 18.42
C HIS A 242 14.34 5.54 19.94
N ASN A 243 14.90 4.53 20.62
CA ASN A 243 14.96 4.53 22.08
C ASN A 243 16.24 3.87 22.60
N PHE A 244 16.62 4.26 23.80
CA PHE A 244 17.83 3.83 24.48
C PHE A 244 17.52 3.30 25.89
N PRO A 245 16.76 2.21 26.02
CA PRO A 245 16.09 1.82 27.26
C PRO A 245 17.01 1.35 28.40
N HIS A 246 18.30 1.12 28.15
CA HIS A 246 19.21 0.60 29.18
C HIS A 246 20.62 1.15 29.05
N GLY A 247 21.21 1.62 30.16
CA GLY A 247 22.64 1.88 30.29
C GLY A 247 23.18 3.17 29.63
N PHE A 248 22.37 3.93 28.90
CA PHE A 248 22.76 5.21 28.31
C PHE A 248 22.75 6.35 29.34
N LYS A 249 23.74 6.35 30.24
CA LYS A 249 23.85 7.32 31.35
C LYS A 249 24.52 8.64 30.97
N THR A 250 25.30 8.66 29.88
CA THR A 250 26.09 9.83 29.47
C THR A 250 26.07 10.01 27.95
N GLU A 251 26.28 11.24 27.48
CA GLU A 251 26.41 11.56 26.05
C GLU A 251 27.55 10.78 25.39
N GLU A 252 28.63 10.50 26.13
CA GLU A 252 29.78 9.73 25.63
C GLU A 252 29.38 8.33 25.14
N ILE A 253 28.40 7.69 25.79
CA ILE A 253 27.88 6.37 25.37
C ILE A 253 27.14 6.49 24.03
N HIS A 254 26.40 7.57 23.82
CA HIS A 254 25.77 7.87 22.52
C HIS A 254 26.83 8.15 21.45
N VAL A 255 27.85 8.96 21.76
CA VAL A 255 28.95 9.26 20.83
C VAL A 255 29.70 7.99 20.41
N LYS A 256 30.00 7.09 21.35
CA LYS A 256 30.63 5.79 21.05
C LYS A 256 29.75 4.91 20.15
N LEU A 257 28.43 4.90 20.37
CA LEU A 257 27.50 4.21 19.47
C LEU A 257 27.48 4.85 18.07
N LEU A 258 27.43 6.18 17.98
CA LEU A 258 27.49 6.87 16.69
C LEU A 258 28.79 6.59 15.94
N ASN A 259 29.92 6.49 16.64
CA ASN A 259 31.19 6.11 16.03
C ASN A 259 31.14 4.70 15.44
N LEU A 260 30.51 3.74 16.14
CA LEU A 260 30.27 2.39 15.61
C LEU A 260 29.37 2.41 14.36
N ILE A 261 28.27 3.17 14.38
CA ILE A 261 27.35 3.25 13.23
C ILE A 261 28.07 3.91 12.04
N LYS A 262 28.84 4.98 12.30
CA LYS A 262 29.60 5.70 11.27
C LYS A 262 30.74 4.86 10.70
N SER A 263 31.44 4.07 11.50
CA SER A 263 32.51 3.19 11.00
C SER A 263 31.97 2.11 10.07
N GLU A 264 30.74 1.63 10.31
CA GLU A 264 30.13 0.60 9.46
C GLU A 264 29.44 1.15 8.22
N LEU A 265 28.68 2.24 8.36
CA LEU A 265 27.72 2.70 7.35
C LEU A 265 27.93 4.15 6.91
N GLY A 266 28.89 4.89 7.49
CA GLY A 266 29.00 6.34 7.32
C GLY A 266 29.16 6.82 5.88
N LEU A 267 29.76 6.01 5.01
CA LEU A 267 29.90 6.31 3.58
C LEU A 267 28.55 6.37 2.85
N PHE A 268 27.53 5.68 3.37
CA PHE A 268 26.21 5.56 2.75
C PHE A 268 25.21 6.59 3.29
N PHE A 269 25.59 7.42 4.26
CA PHE A 269 24.66 8.33 4.94
C PHE A 269 24.10 9.40 3.99
N ILE A 270 22.77 9.48 3.97
CA ILE A 270 21.98 10.59 3.44
C ILE A 270 21.88 11.65 4.55
N PRO A 271 22.61 12.77 4.47
CA PRO A 271 22.55 13.83 5.47
C PRO A 271 21.18 14.54 5.49
N TYR A 272 20.85 15.18 6.62
CA TYR A 272 19.52 15.78 6.81
C TYR A 272 19.24 16.99 5.90
N ASN A 273 20.26 17.67 5.38
CA ASN A 273 20.06 18.73 4.39
C ASN A 273 19.42 18.23 3.08
N LEU A 274 19.42 16.92 2.82
CA LEU A 274 18.71 16.28 1.72
C LEU A 274 17.26 15.88 2.06
N SER A 275 16.77 16.20 3.26
CA SER A 275 15.41 15.80 3.69
C SER A 275 14.28 16.38 2.82
N ASN A 276 14.50 17.56 2.23
CA ASN A 276 13.53 18.26 1.39
C ASN A 276 13.73 18.02 -0.12
N THR A 277 14.58 17.06 -0.51
CA THR A 277 14.88 16.77 -1.91
C THR A 277 14.11 15.57 -2.45
N THR A 278 14.09 15.41 -3.77
CA THR A 278 13.49 14.27 -4.45
C THR A 278 14.34 13.00 -4.32
N LEU A 279 13.71 11.84 -4.47
CA LEU A 279 14.37 10.53 -4.50
C LEU A 279 15.45 10.46 -5.58
N ASN A 280 15.23 11.07 -6.74
CA ASN A 280 16.23 11.15 -7.81
C ASN A 280 17.53 11.81 -7.35
N ASN A 281 17.42 12.92 -6.62
CA ASN A 281 18.59 13.65 -6.13
C ASN A 281 19.29 12.87 -5.01
N ILE A 282 18.54 12.15 -4.18
CA ILE A 282 19.13 11.23 -3.20
C ILE A 282 19.94 10.14 -3.92
N TRP A 283 19.35 9.46 -4.91
CA TRP A 283 20.05 8.41 -5.66
C TRP A 283 21.29 8.91 -6.42
N LYS A 284 21.26 10.15 -6.94
CA LYS A 284 22.42 10.78 -7.58
C LYS A 284 23.59 11.03 -6.62
N SER A 285 23.33 11.06 -5.31
CA SER A 285 24.37 11.28 -4.30
C SER A 285 25.14 10.00 -3.90
N ASP A 286 24.80 8.84 -4.50
CA ASP A 286 25.34 7.51 -4.18
C ASP A 286 25.25 7.16 -2.68
N LYS A 287 24.25 7.72 -2.00
CA LYS A 287 23.92 7.51 -0.58
C LYS A 287 22.53 6.92 -0.48
N ASN A 288 22.36 6.00 0.47
CA ASN A 288 21.14 5.20 0.58
C ASN A 288 20.77 4.83 2.03
N ILE A 289 21.48 5.33 3.05
CA ILE A 289 21.15 5.13 4.47
C ILE A 289 20.73 6.43 5.14
N ILE A 290 19.55 6.44 5.76
CA ILE A 290 19.14 7.46 6.72
C ILE A 290 19.35 6.89 8.13
N VAL A 291 20.03 7.65 8.98
CA VAL A 291 20.13 7.36 10.42
C VAL A 291 19.37 8.44 11.17
N SER A 292 18.19 8.09 11.68
CA SER A 292 17.47 8.89 12.67
C SER A 292 17.97 8.50 14.06
N TYR A 293 18.16 9.48 14.94
CA TYR A 293 18.72 9.24 16.27
C TYR A 293 18.00 10.08 17.33
N ASN A 294 17.23 9.41 18.20
CA ASN A 294 16.39 10.09 19.20
C ASN A 294 17.16 10.45 20.48
N TYR A 295 18.12 11.37 20.36
CA TYR A 295 18.87 11.91 21.49
C TYR A 295 19.15 13.40 21.29
N LYS A 296 18.99 14.19 22.35
CA LYS A 296 19.30 15.62 22.36
C LYS A 296 20.74 15.84 22.81
N PHE A 297 21.64 16.02 21.86
CA PHE A 297 23.05 16.33 22.12
C PHE A 297 23.23 17.76 22.65
N LYS A 298 24.20 17.96 23.56
CA LYS A 298 24.52 19.26 24.14
C LYS A 298 24.87 20.31 23.09
N ASN A 299 25.60 19.91 22.04
CA ASN A 299 26.03 20.78 20.96
C ASN A 299 25.13 20.70 19.72
N GLY A 300 23.89 20.22 19.89
CA GLY A 300 22.94 20.01 18.80
C GLY A 300 23.17 18.70 18.02
N THR A 301 22.14 18.27 17.29
CA THR A 301 22.19 17.05 16.50
C THR A 301 23.19 17.19 15.34
N PRO A 302 24.15 16.25 15.18
CA PRO A 302 25.08 16.28 14.06
C PRO A 302 24.37 16.30 12.70
N ALA A 303 24.84 17.13 11.77
CA ALA A 303 24.17 17.36 10.48
C ALA A 303 24.04 16.13 9.56
N TYR A 304 24.84 15.08 9.81
CA TYR A 304 24.75 13.81 9.09
C TYR A 304 23.64 12.89 9.63
N LEU A 305 23.04 13.21 10.79
CA LEU A 305 21.92 12.49 11.37
C LEU A 305 20.61 13.19 11.04
N TRP A 306 19.56 12.39 10.96
CA TRP A 306 18.19 12.88 10.92
C TRP A 306 17.66 13.05 12.34
N PRO A 307 16.76 14.02 12.58
CA PRO A 307 16.07 14.13 13.85
C PRO A 307 15.18 12.89 14.07
N SER A 308 14.78 12.70 15.32
CA SER A 308 13.81 11.67 15.72
C SER A 308 12.58 11.70 14.81
N ILE A 309 12.21 10.54 14.26
CA ILE A 309 11.03 10.39 13.42
C ILE A 309 9.79 10.37 14.33
N PRO A 310 8.84 11.31 14.17
CA PRO A 310 7.59 11.29 14.92
C PRO A 310 6.82 9.99 14.67
N ARG A 311 6.28 9.40 15.75
CA ARG A 311 5.51 8.15 15.71
C ARG A 311 4.08 8.36 16.17
N ALA A 312 3.13 7.91 15.37
CA ALA A 312 1.76 7.67 15.79
C ALA A 312 1.69 6.26 16.40
N TRP A 313 1.98 6.18 17.71
CA TRP A 313 1.93 4.95 18.49
C TRP A 313 0.73 4.98 19.44
N GLY A 314 -0.23 4.10 19.20
CA GLY A 314 -1.51 4.09 19.93
C GLY A 314 -1.43 3.54 21.34
N ASN A 315 -0.43 2.68 21.62
CA ASN A 315 -0.28 1.94 22.88
C ASN A 315 -1.61 1.26 23.31
N LYS A 316 -2.20 0.46 22.42
CA LYS A 316 -3.51 -0.20 22.61
C LYS A 316 -3.37 -1.72 22.55
N HIS A 317 -3.99 -2.42 23.49
CA HIS A 317 -3.92 -3.89 23.58
C HIS A 317 -5.04 -4.60 22.82
N ASP A 318 -6.00 -3.88 22.24
CA ASP A 318 -7.11 -4.41 21.44
C ASP A 318 -7.24 -3.69 20.08
N LYS A 319 -7.88 -4.37 19.13
CA LYS A 319 -8.02 -3.94 17.73
C LYS A 319 -8.90 -2.70 17.60
N GLU A 320 -10.03 -2.67 18.30
CA GLU A 320 -11.05 -1.64 18.20
C GLU A 320 -10.51 -0.29 18.69
N SER A 321 -9.80 -0.30 19.82
CA SER A 321 -9.12 0.88 20.36
C SER A 321 -8.01 1.37 19.44
N LEU A 322 -7.22 0.45 18.84
CA LEU A 322 -6.18 0.84 17.87
C LEU A 322 -6.81 1.47 16.61
N ARG A 323 -7.95 0.92 16.15
CA ARG A 323 -8.72 1.49 15.04
C ARG A 323 -9.20 2.90 15.35
N ALA A 324 -9.79 3.13 16.52
CA ALA A 324 -10.27 4.44 16.96
C ALA A 324 -9.11 5.46 17.04
N TYR A 325 -7.96 5.04 17.56
CA TYR A 325 -6.75 5.86 17.58
C TYR A 325 -6.31 6.29 16.18
N PHE A 326 -6.24 5.34 15.22
CA PHE A 326 -5.85 5.70 13.85
C PHE A 326 -6.89 6.57 13.15
N GLN A 327 -8.19 6.39 13.42
CA GLN A 327 -9.21 7.31 12.90
C GLN A 327 -8.94 8.75 13.34
N GLU A 328 -8.57 8.96 14.61
CA GLU A 328 -8.18 10.28 15.10
C GLU A 328 -6.91 10.80 14.42
N VAL A 329 -5.86 9.98 14.34
CA VAL A 329 -4.58 10.36 13.70
C VAL A 329 -4.79 10.77 12.25
N PHE A 330 -5.53 9.98 11.47
CA PHE A 330 -5.76 10.23 10.05
C PHE A 330 -6.84 11.28 9.77
N SER A 331 -7.62 11.69 10.77
CA SER A 331 -8.50 12.87 10.67
C SER A 331 -7.71 14.18 10.59
N LYS A 332 -6.50 14.21 11.20
CA LYS A 332 -5.64 15.39 11.27
C LYS A 332 -4.84 15.60 9.96
N PRO A 333 -4.29 16.81 9.73
CA PRO A 333 -3.36 17.06 8.63
C PRO A 333 -2.10 16.20 8.75
N THR A 334 -1.55 15.77 7.61
CA THR A 334 -0.30 14.99 7.58
C THR A 334 0.88 15.81 8.13
N PRO A 335 1.71 15.23 9.02
CA PRO A 335 2.94 15.87 9.47
C PRO A 335 3.87 16.22 8.30
N LYS A 336 4.67 17.28 8.44
CA LYS A 336 5.74 17.59 7.50
C LYS A 336 6.93 16.67 7.77
N GLY A 337 7.56 16.14 6.71
CA GLY A 337 8.70 15.24 6.84
C GLY A 337 8.29 13.81 7.16
N LEU A 338 9.29 12.96 7.41
CA LEU A 338 9.06 11.56 7.72
C LEU A 338 8.25 11.42 9.02
N TRP A 339 7.30 10.49 9.02
CA TRP A 339 6.57 10.10 10.22
C TRP A 339 6.12 8.64 10.08
N ALA A 340 6.00 7.95 11.21
CA ALA A 340 5.65 6.52 11.24
C ALA A 340 4.32 6.27 11.93
N ALA A 341 3.44 5.54 11.26
CA ALA A 341 2.32 4.87 11.89
C ALA A 341 2.81 3.53 12.45
N MET A 342 2.77 3.40 13.78
CA MET A 342 3.16 2.18 14.49
C MET A 342 1.90 1.32 14.65
N ALA A 343 1.71 0.42 13.68
CA ALA A 343 0.48 -0.32 13.45
C ALA A 343 0.49 -1.71 14.12
N GLU A 344 1.13 -1.79 15.28
CA GLU A 344 1.09 -2.94 16.19
C GLU A 344 0.16 -2.70 17.37
N MET A 345 -0.40 -3.80 17.91
CA MET A 345 -1.02 -3.78 19.23
C MET A 345 0.07 -3.88 20.30
N THR A 346 -0.10 -3.19 21.42
CA THR A 346 0.84 -3.18 22.53
C THR A 346 0.19 -3.79 23.76
N PRO A 347 0.80 -4.81 24.40
CA PRO A 347 0.30 -5.35 25.64
C PRO A 347 0.64 -4.40 26.80
N ASP A 348 -0.33 -4.13 27.67
CA ASP A 348 -0.05 -3.49 28.96
C ASP A 348 0.44 -4.52 30.00
N THR A 349 0.95 -4.04 31.13
CA THR A 349 1.54 -4.89 32.16
C THR A 349 0.55 -5.92 32.71
N LEU A 350 -0.72 -5.54 32.88
CA LEU A 350 -1.76 -6.43 33.37
C LEU A 350 -2.07 -7.52 32.33
N PHE A 351 -2.14 -7.16 31.06
CA PHE A 351 -2.31 -8.09 29.95
C PHE A 351 -1.19 -9.13 29.89
N ILE A 352 0.07 -8.72 30.06
CA ILE A 352 1.23 -9.64 30.08
C ILE A 352 1.11 -10.63 31.24
N LEU A 353 0.68 -10.17 32.42
CA LEU A 353 0.51 -11.01 33.61
C LEU A 353 -0.64 -12.00 33.47
N LEU A 354 -1.75 -11.59 32.85
CA LEU A 354 -2.94 -12.43 32.64
C LEU A 354 -2.82 -13.38 31.45
N HIS A 355 -2.00 -13.05 30.46
CA HIS A 355 -1.80 -13.82 29.22
C HIS A 355 -0.33 -14.08 28.91
N PRO A 356 0.42 -14.73 29.81
CA PRO A 356 1.85 -14.92 29.67
C PRO A 356 2.24 -15.80 28.46
N GLU A 357 1.32 -16.60 27.94
CA GLU A 357 1.46 -17.48 26.78
C GLU A 357 1.15 -16.82 25.43
N ASN A 358 0.40 -15.72 25.39
CA ASN A 358 -0.05 -15.11 24.13
C ASN A 358 1.12 -14.49 23.35
N GLY A 359 1.95 -13.68 24.01
CA GLY A 359 3.06 -12.98 23.37
C GLY A 359 2.63 -12.01 22.25
N LEU A 360 3.61 -11.33 21.64
CA LEU A 360 3.35 -10.38 20.55
C LEU A 360 2.84 -11.07 19.27
N ARG A 361 3.18 -12.34 19.09
CA ARG A 361 2.82 -13.12 17.91
C ARG A 361 1.30 -13.32 17.77
N ASN A 362 0.59 -13.59 18.88
CA ASN A 362 -0.87 -13.69 18.87
C ASN A 362 -1.55 -12.34 18.65
N MET A 363 -0.97 -11.24 19.14
CA MET A 363 -1.48 -9.89 18.88
C MET A 363 -1.30 -9.51 17.41
N ALA A 364 -0.14 -9.80 16.84
CA ALA A 364 0.14 -9.58 15.43
C ALA A 364 -0.83 -10.37 14.52
N GLU A 365 -1.13 -11.63 14.84
CA GLU A 365 -2.13 -12.43 14.10
C GLU A 365 -3.50 -11.77 14.04
N GLN A 366 -3.92 -11.11 15.13
CA GLN A 366 -5.23 -10.47 15.21
C GLN A 366 -5.30 -9.17 14.41
N ILE A 367 -4.20 -8.42 14.33
CA ILE A 367 -4.21 -7.06 13.76
C ILE A 367 -3.69 -6.97 12.34
N ASN A 368 -2.77 -7.85 11.92
CA ASN A 368 -2.04 -7.70 10.66
C ASN A 368 -2.94 -7.66 9.41
N LYS A 369 -4.04 -8.40 9.43
CA LYS A 369 -5.05 -8.40 8.34
C LYS A 369 -5.78 -7.06 8.26
N GLU A 370 -6.11 -6.50 9.41
CA GLU A 370 -6.80 -5.21 9.54
C GLU A 370 -5.88 -4.06 9.12
N VAL A 371 -4.60 -4.11 9.50
CA VAL A 371 -3.59 -3.14 9.03
C VAL A 371 -3.51 -3.14 7.51
N THR A 372 -3.51 -4.31 6.88
CA THR A 372 -3.55 -4.40 5.41
C THR A 372 -4.74 -3.65 4.85
N HIS A 373 -5.94 -3.90 5.38
CA HIS A 373 -7.17 -3.22 4.96
C HIS A 373 -7.12 -1.70 5.20
N TRP A 374 -6.73 -1.27 6.40
CA TRP A 374 -6.68 0.14 6.77
C TRP A 374 -5.75 0.95 5.88
N PHE A 375 -4.55 0.43 5.61
CA PHE A 375 -3.56 1.14 4.82
C PHE A 375 -3.71 0.97 3.32
N ARG A 376 -4.49 -0.01 2.85
CA ARG A 376 -4.89 -0.11 1.44
C ARG A 376 -6.08 0.81 1.13
N ASP A 377 -7.08 0.84 1.99
CA ASP A 377 -8.40 1.40 1.63
C ASP A 377 -8.69 2.74 2.31
N LEU A 378 -8.22 2.95 3.54
CA LEU A 378 -8.62 4.10 4.36
C LEU A 378 -7.55 5.18 4.45
N TYR A 379 -6.30 4.76 4.65
CA TYR A 379 -5.22 5.66 5.10
C TYR A 379 -4.10 5.86 4.08
N TRP A 380 -4.16 5.16 2.94
CA TRP A 380 -3.09 5.12 1.92
C TRP A 380 -2.65 6.52 1.46
N GLN A 381 -3.56 7.50 1.36
CA GLN A 381 -3.24 8.85 0.85
C GLN A 381 -2.23 9.57 1.74
N LYS A 382 -2.43 9.48 3.06
CA LYS A 382 -1.67 10.22 4.08
C LYS A 382 -0.52 9.40 4.65
N ALA A 383 -0.56 8.07 4.54
CA ALA A 383 0.47 7.19 5.08
C ALA A 383 1.85 7.50 4.51
N ASN A 384 2.83 7.63 5.40
CA ASN A 384 4.26 7.65 5.10
C ASN A 384 4.90 6.32 5.53
N ILE A 385 5.50 6.22 6.71
CA ILE A 385 6.01 4.93 7.20
C ILE A 385 4.88 4.14 7.87
N VAL A 386 4.80 2.84 7.60
CA VAL A 386 3.87 1.91 8.27
C VAL A 386 4.68 0.75 8.83
N ALA A 387 4.80 0.71 10.15
CA ALA A 387 5.56 -0.31 10.86
C ALA A 387 4.63 -1.31 11.54
N THR A 388 4.98 -2.61 11.48
CA THR A 388 4.16 -3.69 12.06
C THR A 388 5.03 -4.73 12.78
N ASP A 389 4.42 -5.49 13.67
CA ASP A 389 4.98 -6.74 14.23
C ASP A 389 4.68 -7.94 13.30
N TYR A 390 5.62 -8.89 13.22
CA TYR A 390 5.51 -10.10 12.39
C TYR A 390 5.02 -9.82 10.96
N PHE A 391 5.76 -8.97 10.25
CA PHE A 391 5.33 -8.31 9.01
C PHE A 391 4.83 -9.25 7.89
N LEU A 392 5.22 -10.53 7.89
CA LEU A 392 4.74 -11.50 6.90
C LEU A 392 3.27 -11.87 7.05
N GLY A 393 2.65 -11.58 8.21
CA GLY A 393 1.22 -11.76 8.44
C GLY A 393 0.34 -10.70 7.77
N ASN A 394 0.93 -9.68 7.14
CA ASN A 394 0.22 -8.63 6.44
C ASN A 394 0.74 -8.43 5.00
N HIS A 395 0.06 -7.58 4.23
CA HIS A 395 0.39 -7.30 2.83
C HIS A 395 0.91 -5.86 2.62
N VAL A 396 1.41 -5.21 3.68
CA VAL A 396 1.77 -3.77 3.67
C VAL A 396 2.88 -3.45 2.65
N ILE A 397 3.77 -4.39 2.35
CA ILE A 397 4.85 -4.19 1.37
C ILE A 397 4.28 -3.95 -0.04
N ASP A 398 3.44 -4.86 -0.53
CA ASP A 398 2.78 -4.72 -1.83
C ASP A 398 1.83 -3.52 -1.83
N VAL A 399 1.07 -3.31 -0.75
CA VAL A 399 0.20 -2.13 -0.59
C VAL A 399 1.00 -0.83 -0.73
N ALA A 400 2.18 -0.72 -0.12
CA ALA A 400 3.03 0.45 -0.23
C ALA A 400 3.53 0.66 -1.67
N ILE A 401 3.98 -0.41 -2.33
CA ILE A 401 4.44 -0.36 -3.73
C ILE A 401 3.33 0.14 -4.65
N GLN A 402 2.14 -0.46 -4.55
CA GLN A 402 0.96 -0.08 -5.35
C GLN A 402 0.51 1.34 -5.04
N THR A 403 0.44 1.70 -3.75
CA THR A 403 0.08 3.05 -3.27
C THR A 403 1.00 4.11 -3.86
N ASN A 404 2.31 3.84 -3.93
CA ASN A 404 3.27 4.79 -4.47
C ASN A 404 3.05 5.05 -5.96
N GLN A 405 2.73 4.02 -6.75
CA GLN A 405 2.36 4.19 -8.15
C GLN A 405 1.03 4.95 -8.29
N LEU A 406 0.06 4.65 -7.42
CA LEU A 406 -1.25 5.28 -7.40
C LEU A 406 -1.18 6.77 -7.07
N LYS A 407 -0.41 7.15 -6.04
CA LYS A 407 -0.17 8.55 -5.66
C LYS A 407 0.38 9.36 -6.84
N VAL A 408 1.31 8.79 -7.61
CA VAL A 408 1.87 9.44 -8.81
C VAL A 408 0.80 9.60 -9.90
N LYS A 409 0.07 8.52 -10.21
CA LYS A 409 -1.01 8.53 -11.22
C LYS A 409 -2.05 9.61 -10.92
N LEU A 410 -2.49 9.70 -9.66
CA LEU A 410 -3.49 10.68 -9.23
C LEU A 410 -2.98 12.11 -9.26
N ARG A 411 -1.71 12.36 -8.92
CA ARG A 411 -1.09 13.69 -9.07
C ARG A 411 -1.08 14.14 -10.53
N TYR A 412 -0.71 13.24 -11.43
CA TYR A 412 -0.73 13.50 -12.88
C TYR A 412 -2.15 13.81 -13.37
N CYS A 413 -3.13 12.99 -12.99
CA CYS A 413 -4.54 13.19 -13.33
C CYS A 413 -5.11 14.51 -12.80
N LYS A 414 -4.75 14.91 -11.57
CA LYS A 414 -5.13 16.22 -11.02
C LYS A 414 -4.57 17.37 -11.87
N LYS A 415 -3.30 17.29 -12.28
CA LYS A 415 -2.68 18.30 -13.16
C LYS A 415 -3.36 18.38 -14.52
N LEU A 416 -3.66 17.22 -15.13
CA LEU A 416 -4.40 17.18 -16.40
C LEU A 416 -5.77 17.84 -16.30
N ARG A 417 -6.57 17.51 -15.27
CA ARG A 417 -7.89 18.12 -15.04
C ARG A 417 -7.80 19.64 -14.91
N LEU A 418 -6.83 20.14 -14.13
CA LEU A 418 -6.60 21.58 -13.99
C LEU A 418 -6.23 22.25 -15.31
N TYR A 419 -5.33 21.64 -16.10
CA TYR A 419 -4.94 22.15 -17.41
C TYR A 419 -6.14 22.26 -18.36
N TYR A 420 -6.95 21.20 -18.47
CA TYR A 420 -8.13 21.22 -19.35
C TYR A 420 -9.20 22.21 -18.88
N ASN A 421 -9.50 22.27 -17.58
CA ASN A 421 -10.45 23.25 -17.05
C ASN A 421 -10.00 24.68 -17.37
N SER A 422 -8.71 24.98 -17.22
CA SER A 422 -8.15 26.30 -17.53
C SER A 422 -8.15 26.65 -19.03
N ASN A 423 -8.19 25.65 -19.91
CA ASN A 423 -8.25 25.87 -21.37
C ASN A 423 -9.68 25.92 -21.89
N LEU A 424 -10.62 25.17 -21.29
CA LEU A 424 -12.05 25.31 -21.55
C LEU A 424 -12.56 26.71 -21.18
N GLU A 425 -12.04 27.29 -20.08
CA GLU A 425 -12.32 28.68 -19.70
C GLU A 425 -11.74 29.71 -20.70
N LYS A 426 -10.65 29.37 -21.41
CA LYS A 426 -10.04 30.23 -22.43
C LYS A 426 -10.71 30.10 -23.80
N GLU A 427 -11.24 28.92 -24.13
CA GLU A 427 -11.95 28.67 -25.39
C GLU A 427 -13.43 29.09 -25.35
N ASN A 428 -13.99 29.40 -24.16
CA ASN A 428 -15.34 29.93 -24.04
C ASN A 428 -15.44 31.02 -22.94
N PRO A 429 -15.08 32.29 -23.25
CA PRO A 429 -15.10 33.38 -22.26
C PRO A 429 -16.51 33.80 -21.79
N PHE A 430 -17.59 33.27 -22.37
CA PHE A 430 -18.96 33.75 -22.18
C PHE A 430 -19.87 32.87 -21.30
N SER A 431 -19.38 31.81 -20.65
CA SER A 431 -20.24 31.00 -19.76
C SER A 431 -20.24 31.43 -18.28
N THR A 432 -19.67 32.59 -17.94
CA THR A 432 -19.85 33.18 -16.59
C THR A 432 -21.17 33.93 -16.50
N ILE A 433 -22.27 33.20 -16.29
CA ILE A 433 -23.45 33.80 -15.64
C ILE A 433 -23.05 34.04 -14.18
N LYS A 434 -22.61 35.27 -13.89
CA LYS A 434 -22.50 35.77 -12.52
C LYS A 434 -23.90 35.68 -11.90
N HIS A 435 -24.07 34.84 -10.87
CA HIS A 435 -25.16 35.06 -9.92
C HIS A 435 -24.87 36.39 -9.22
N GLY A 436 -25.55 37.44 -9.67
CA GLY A 436 -25.53 38.73 -9.00
C GLY A 436 -26.18 38.61 -7.63
N GLU A 437 -25.44 39.00 -6.60
CA GLU A 437 -25.97 39.34 -5.29
C GLU A 437 -26.96 40.51 -5.46
N GLY A 438 -28.24 40.17 -5.48
CA GLY A 438 -29.36 41.12 -5.52
C GLY A 438 -30.24 40.92 -4.30
N ALA A 439 -30.08 41.82 -3.33
CA ALA A 439 -31.02 42.21 -2.28
C ALA A 439 -32.06 41.15 -1.82
N ALA A 440 -31.79 40.57 -0.65
CA ALA A 440 -32.80 39.91 0.16
C ALA A 440 -33.94 40.89 0.50
N LYS A 441 -35.12 40.71 -0.12
CA LYS A 441 -36.40 41.15 0.44
C LYS A 441 -37.21 39.92 0.83
N ARG A 442 -37.41 39.78 2.14
CA ARG A 442 -38.37 38.87 2.77
C ARG A 442 -39.76 39.08 2.19
N TYR A 443 -40.36 38.02 1.69
CA TYR A 443 -41.81 37.81 1.78
C TYR A 443 -42.04 36.37 2.25
N GLN A 444 -42.63 36.22 3.43
CA GLN A 444 -43.23 34.98 3.90
C GLN A 444 -44.59 34.83 3.20
N ALA A 445 -44.89 33.63 2.69
CA ALA A 445 -46.26 33.13 2.58
C ALA A 445 -46.26 31.60 2.55
N ASN A 446 -47.08 31.04 3.44
CA ASN A 446 -47.40 29.63 3.62
C ASN A 446 -48.13 29.05 2.39
N GLY A 447 -48.08 27.71 2.23
CA GLY A 447 -49.18 26.99 1.58
C GLY A 447 -48.82 25.82 0.66
N SER A 448 -48.96 24.60 1.20
CA SER A 448 -49.68 23.44 0.62
C SER A 448 -49.36 22.88 -0.79
N HIS A 449 -48.95 21.60 -0.76
CA HIS A 449 -49.51 20.42 -1.46
C HIS A 449 -49.15 20.03 -2.93
N PHE A 450 -48.70 18.76 -3.04
CA PHE A 450 -48.86 17.72 -4.09
C PHE A 450 -48.24 18.01 -5.49
N ASP A 451 -47.73 17.07 -6.29
CA ASP A 451 -47.75 15.60 -6.29
C ASP A 451 -46.63 15.04 -7.21
N ALA A 452 -46.39 13.72 -7.12
CA ALA A 452 -45.49 12.93 -7.95
C ALA A 452 -45.95 12.76 -9.42
N MET A 453 -45.03 12.45 -10.36
CA MET A 453 -45.18 11.32 -11.32
C MET A 453 -44.00 11.14 -12.30
N THR A 454 -43.50 9.89 -12.30
CA THR A 454 -43.28 8.98 -13.45
C THR A 454 -42.11 9.19 -14.43
N VAL A 455 -41.16 8.25 -14.34
CA VAL A 455 -40.16 7.85 -15.33
C VAL A 455 -40.82 7.06 -16.46
N LEU A 456 -40.65 7.46 -17.72
CA LEU A 456 -41.03 6.68 -18.91
C LEU A 456 -39.79 6.26 -19.70
N SER A 457 -39.61 4.94 -19.80
CA SER A 457 -38.64 4.24 -20.65
C SER A 457 -39.18 4.06 -22.07
N CYS A 458 -38.29 3.94 -23.07
CA CYS A 458 -38.66 3.53 -24.43
C CYS A 458 -38.26 2.06 -24.70
N PRO A 459 -39.10 1.27 -25.41
CA PRO A 459 -38.90 -0.17 -25.61
C PRO A 459 -38.20 -0.54 -26.93
N LYS A 460 -37.59 -1.74 -26.96
CA LYS A 460 -37.03 -2.42 -28.14
C LYS A 460 -38.13 -2.90 -29.11
N PRO A 461 -37.81 -3.12 -30.40
CA PRO A 461 -38.54 -4.07 -31.23
C PRO A 461 -37.69 -5.23 -31.76
N ILE A 462 -38.32 -6.41 -31.83
CA ILE A 462 -38.01 -7.58 -32.70
C ILE A 462 -39.35 -7.90 -33.41
N PRO A 463 -39.40 -8.34 -34.69
CA PRO A 463 -39.55 -9.77 -35.00
C PRO A 463 -38.81 -10.31 -36.25
N LYS A 464 -38.87 -11.64 -36.40
CA LYS A 464 -38.19 -12.65 -37.29
C LYS A 464 -38.44 -12.46 -38.82
N VAL A 465 -37.72 -13.05 -39.79
CA VAL A 465 -37.63 -14.49 -40.21
C VAL A 465 -36.50 -14.77 -41.25
N ASN A 466 -35.89 -15.97 -41.15
CA ASN A 466 -35.06 -16.85 -42.02
C ASN A 466 -34.65 -16.48 -43.48
N LEU A 467 -33.37 -16.72 -43.83
CA LEU A 467 -32.86 -17.82 -44.71
C LEU A 467 -31.33 -17.73 -45.00
N VAL A 468 -30.62 -18.82 -44.66
CA VAL A 468 -29.46 -19.51 -45.30
C VAL A 468 -28.42 -18.72 -46.15
N SER A 469 -27.16 -18.70 -45.67
CA SER A 469 -25.89 -19.18 -46.33
C SER A 469 -24.64 -18.36 -45.92
N ARG A 470 -23.52 -19.07 -45.70
CA ARG A 470 -22.13 -18.57 -45.51
C ARG A 470 -21.36 -18.70 -46.85
N PRO A 471 -20.07 -18.30 -46.99
CA PRO A 471 -19.31 -17.15 -46.43
C PRO A 471 -18.46 -16.42 -47.51
N LYS A 472 -17.83 -15.27 -47.20
CA LYS A 472 -16.36 -14.98 -47.31
C LYS A 472 -16.00 -13.49 -47.44
N HIS A 473 -15.04 -13.10 -46.58
CA HIS A 473 -13.92 -12.16 -46.76
C HIS A 473 -14.08 -10.65 -47.02
N ASN A 474 -13.46 -9.90 -46.09
CA ASN A 474 -12.55 -8.74 -46.24
C ASN A 474 -13.10 -7.30 -46.27
N THR A 475 -12.88 -6.63 -45.12
CA THR A 475 -12.19 -5.34 -44.93
C THR A 475 -12.84 -4.00 -45.38
N VAL A 476 -13.48 -3.36 -44.38
CA VAL A 476 -13.46 -1.94 -43.93
C VAL A 476 -12.69 -0.88 -44.75
N PHE A 477 -13.36 0.24 -45.15
CA PHE A 477 -13.32 1.59 -44.53
C PHE A 477 -14.35 2.53 -45.19
N VAL A 478 -15.19 3.21 -44.38
CA VAL A 478 -16.07 4.32 -44.82
C VAL A 478 -15.72 5.57 -44.01
N GLY A 479 -15.68 6.71 -44.71
CA GLY A 479 -15.28 8.03 -44.22
C GLY A 479 -16.25 8.67 -43.23
N ILE A 480 -15.71 9.65 -42.51
CA ILE A 480 -16.39 10.46 -41.49
C ILE A 480 -17.12 11.62 -42.20
N THR A 481 -18.43 11.71 -42.06
CA THR A 481 -19.19 12.93 -42.37
C THR A 481 -19.37 13.77 -41.10
N ARG A 482 -19.08 15.07 -41.25
CA ARG A 482 -19.19 16.12 -40.24
C ARG A 482 -20.68 16.46 -40.02
N VAL A 483 -21.10 16.67 -38.78
CA VAL A 483 -22.44 17.18 -38.45
C VAL A 483 -22.28 18.61 -37.90
N ASP A 484 -22.79 19.59 -38.62
CA ASP A 484 -22.87 20.98 -38.18
C ASP A 484 -24.27 21.26 -37.58
N ASN A 485 -24.32 21.76 -36.35
CA ASN A 485 -25.56 22.18 -35.69
C ASN A 485 -25.90 23.62 -36.13
N GLN A 486 -27.00 23.81 -36.86
CA GLN A 486 -27.56 25.15 -37.10
C GLN A 486 -28.67 25.46 -36.07
N ARG A 487 -28.56 26.62 -35.40
CA ARG A 487 -29.62 27.25 -34.61
C ARG A 487 -30.15 28.45 -35.38
N GLU A 488 -31.46 28.50 -35.63
CA GLU A 488 -32.15 29.72 -36.01
C GLU A 488 -32.93 30.24 -34.80
N CYS A 489 -32.76 31.53 -34.48
CA CYS A 489 -33.48 32.21 -33.41
C CYS A 489 -34.18 33.43 -34.02
N ASN A 490 -35.51 33.52 -33.87
CA ASN A 490 -36.28 34.68 -34.32
C ASN A 490 -36.45 35.67 -33.17
N ASN A 491 -36.22 36.96 -33.46
CA ASN A 491 -36.43 38.04 -32.51
C ASN A 491 -37.91 38.43 -32.45
N ILE A 492 -38.49 38.41 -31.25
CA ILE A 492 -39.73 39.11 -30.94
C ILE A 492 -39.34 40.32 -30.09
N GLN A 493 -39.85 41.51 -30.44
CA GLN A 493 -39.54 42.75 -29.72
C GLN A 493 -39.93 42.63 -28.25
N GLY A 494 -38.94 42.79 -27.35
CA GLY A 494 -39.12 42.78 -25.90
C GLY A 494 -38.46 41.58 -25.20
N ASN A 495 -37.13 41.63 -25.04
CA ASN A 495 -36.28 40.88 -24.09
C ASN A 495 -36.64 39.41 -23.74
N ALA A 496 -37.02 38.59 -24.73
CA ALA A 496 -36.93 37.14 -24.63
C ALA A 496 -36.55 36.51 -25.98
N GLN A 497 -35.52 35.67 -26.01
CA GLN A 497 -35.16 34.81 -27.15
C GLN A 497 -35.60 33.38 -26.85
N ILE A 498 -36.44 32.80 -27.72
CA ILE A 498 -36.77 31.38 -27.69
C ILE A 498 -36.02 30.71 -28.86
N CYS A 499 -35.03 29.88 -28.56
CA CYS A 499 -34.35 29.05 -29.55
C CYS A 499 -34.80 27.60 -29.36
N GLN A 500 -35.53 27.04 -30.32
CA GLN A 500 -35.91 25.62 -30.33
C GLN A 500 -34.80 24.80 -31.01
N MET A 501 -34.42 23.66 -30.41
CA MET A 501 -33.63 22.66 -31.13
C MET A 501 -34.54 21.92 -32.09
N LYS A 502 -34.29 22.05 -33.40
CA LYS A 502 -34.95 21.23 -34.40
C LYS A 502 -34.42 19.79 -34.27
N GLN A 503 -35.33 18.84 -34.03
CA GLN A 503 -35.03 17.41 -34.11
C GLN A 503 -34.60 17.10 -35.55
N LEU A 504 -33.33 16.77 -35.77
CA LEU A 504 -32.86 16.30 -37.07
C LEU A 504 -33.42 14.90 -37.30
N ARG A 505 -34.27 14.77 -38.33
CA ARG A 505 -34.79 13.48 -38.82
C ARG A 505 -33.63 12.62 -39.31
N CYS A 506 -33.60 11.34 -38.91
CA CYS A 506 -32.74 10.34 -39.56
C CYS A 506 -33.25 10.12 -40.98
N HIS A 507 -32.49 10.54 -41.99
CA HIS A 507 -32.73 10.15 -43.38
C HIS A 507 -31.90 8.90 -43.69
N THR A 508 -32.57 7.86 -44.20
CA THR A 508 -31.96 6.74 -44.92
C THR A 508 -31.96 7.11 -46.41
N ASP A 509 -30.77 7.32 -46.99
CA ASP A 509 -30.66 7.39 -48.45
C ASP A 509 -30.31 5.99 -48.98
N GLU A 510 -31.29 5.38 -49.64
CA GLU A 510 -31.09 4.37 -50.66
C GLU A 510 -30.67 5.07 -51.95
N THR A 511 -29.49 4.75 -52.48
CA THR A 511 -29.19 5.03 -53.89
C THR A 511 -28.77 3.76 -54.60
N THR A 512 -29.63 3.36 -55.55
CA THR A 512 -29.45 2.30 -56.53
C THR A 512 -28.67 2.84 -57.75
N LYS A 513 -27.92 1.93 -58.41
CA LYS A 513 -27.33 1.96 -59.79
C LYS A 513 -25.96 2.64 -59.93
N MET A 514 -24.97 2.08 -60.63
CA MET A 514 -24.92 0.99 -61.63
C MET A 514 -24.07 -0.19 -61.19
#